data_AF-A0A967CK73-F1
#
_entry.id   AF-A0A967CK73-F1
#
_cell.length_a   1.000
_cell.length_b   1.000
_cell.length_c   1.000
_cell.angle_alpha   90.00
_cell.angle_beta   90.00
_cell.angle_gamma   90.00
#
_symmetry.space_group_name_H-M   'P 1'
#
loop_
_entity.id
_entity.type
_entity.pdbx_description
1 polymer ?
#
loop_
_entity_poly.entity_id
_entity_poly.type
_entity_poly.pdbx_seq_one_letter_code
_entity_poly.pdbx_strand_id
1 'polypeptide(L)'
;MNRRVLLGALGAYFALGQAGHAMTAVQAETLVTKVVSDINKVIASGKSDAAMIKDFEKIFETYSDVDTMARYALGRDGKKAKHASTIIDLYADQIMIGRHILPLVSDRLSPICK
;
A
#
# COMPACT_ATOMS: atom_id res chain seq x y z
N MET A 1 -3.88 -38.00 28.23
CA MET A 1 -2.96 -36.86 27.99
C MET A 1 -3.82 -35.60 27.83
N ASN A 2 -3.68 -34.63 28.72
CA ASN A 2 -4.65 -33.54 28.86
C ASN A 2 -4.51 -32.48 27.76
N ARG A 3 -5.54 -32.37 26.92
CA ARG A 3 -5.77 -31.30 25.91
C ARG A 3 -5.40 -29.87 26.36
N ARG A 4 -5.53 -29.59 27.66
CA ARG A 4 -5.17 -28.30 28.28
C ARG A 4 -3.67 -28.03 28.31
N VAL A 5 -2.85 -29.07 28.50
CA VAL A 5 -1.38 -28.96 28.48
C VAL A 5 -0.89 -28.72 27.05
N LEU A 6 -1.56 -29.33 26.07
CA LEU A 6 -1.24 -29.18 24.65
C LEU A 6 -1.58 -27.77 24.13
N LEU A 7 -2.72 -27.21 24.54
CA LEU A 7 -3.10 -25.83 24.22
C LEU A 7 -2.21 -24.79 24.92
N GLY A 8 -1.80 -25.04 26.16
CA GLY A 8 -0.86 -24.16 26.88
C GLY A 8 0.54 -24.13 26.26
N ALA A 9 1.03 -25.28 25.79
CA ALA A 9 2.34 -25.37 25.14
C ALA A 9 2.39 -24.67 23.78
N LEU A 10 1.32 -24.74 22.97
CA LEU A 10 1.24 -24.05 21.68
C LEU A 10 1.09 -22.52 21.85
N GLY A 11 0.35 -22.06 22.85
CA GLY A 11 0.20 -20.62 23.14
C GLY A 11 1.52 -19.95 23.55
N ALA A 12 2.37 -20.66 24.28
CA ALA A 12 3.70 -20.17 24.67
C ALA A 12 4.66 -20.03 23.47
N TYR A 13 4.52 -20.88 22.44
CA TYR A 13 5.36 -20.80 21.23
C TYR A 13 5.04 -19.57 20.38
N PHE A 14 3.77 -19.17 20.27
CA PHE A 14 3.36 -17.95 19.55
C PHE A 14 3.58 -16.66 20.36
N ALA A 15 3.71 -16.76 21.69
CA ALA A 15 3.99 -15.60 22.56
C ALA A 15 5.45 -15.13 22.49
N LEU A 16 6.36 -15.97 21.98
CA LEU A 16 7.72 -15.56 21.62
C LEU A 16 7.64 -14.81 20.28
N GLY A 17 7.33 -13.52 20.36
CA GLY A 17 7.25 -12.63 19.21
C GLY A 17 8.48 -12.80 18.32
N GLN A 18 8.27 -13.19 17.07
CA GLN A 18 9.34 -13.26 16.10
C GLN A 18 9.82 -11.82 15.86
N ALA A 19 11.06 -11.52 16.23
CA ALA A 19 11.67 -10.25 15.91
C ALA A 19 11.70 -10.11 14.39
N GLY A 20 10.98 -9.11 13.86
CA GLY A 20 11.00 -8.80 12.45
C GLY A 20 12.41 -8.36 12.05
N HIS A 21 13.05 -9.11 11.15
CA HIS A 21 14.33 -8.71 10.60
C HIS A 21 14.12 -7.53 9.66
N ALA A 22 14.75 -6.39 9.97
CA ALA A 22 14.78 -5.24 9.07
C ALA A 22 15.58 -5.60 7.80
N MET A 23 15.09 -5.14 6.65
CA MET A 23 15.76 -5.33 5.37
C MET A 23 17.09 -4.57 5.34
N THR A 24 18.16 -5.22 4.91
CA THR A 24 19.47 -4.57 4.78
C THR A 24 19.50 -3.65 3.55
N ALA A 25 20.42 -2.68 3.53
CA ALA A 25 20.59 -1.79 2.37
C ALA A 25 20.87 -2.58 1.07
N VAL A 26 21.66 -3.65 1.15
CA VAL A 26 21.97 -4.54 0.02
C VAL A 26 20.72 -5.25 -0.50
N GLN A 27 19.84 -5.68 0.40
CA GLN A 27 18.56 -6.30 0.02
C GLN A 27 17.63 -5.29 -0.67
N ALA A 28 17.62 -4.03 -0.21
CA ALA A 28 16.89 -2.94 -0.86
C ALA A 28 17.39 -2.66 -2.28
N GLU A 29 18.71 -2.54 -2.45
CA GLU A 29 19.31 -2.34 -3.77
C GLU A 29 19.01 -3.50 -4.73
N THR A 30 19.07 -4.74 -4.22
CA THR A 30 18.74 -5.94 -5.00
C THR A 30 17.29 -5.92 -5.44
N LEU A 31 16.37 -5.51 -4.56
CA LEU A 31 14.95 -5.38 -4.90
C LEU A 31 14.74 -4.33 -6.01
N VAL A 32 15.34 -3.14 -5.88
CA VAL A 32 15.23 -2.08 -6.90
C VAL A 32 15.80 -2.56 -8.24
N THR A 33 16.97 -3.20 -8.22
CA THR A 33 17.59 -3.76 -9.43
C THR A 33 16.69 -4.78 -10.12
N LYS A 34 16.00 -5.62 -9.34
CA LYS A 34 15.05 -6.61 -9.85
C LYS A 34 13.85 -5.93 -10.52
N VAL A 35 13.27 -4.92 -9.88
CA VAL A 35 12.13 -4.16 -10.43
C VAL A 35 12.51 -3.50 -11.77
N VAL A 36 13.65 -2.82 -11.81
CA VAL A 36 14.14 -2.18 -13.04
C VAL A 36 14.39 -3.21 -14.15
N SER A 37 14.94 -4.38 -13.79
CA SER A 37 15.11 -5.48 -14.74
C SER A 37 13.77 -5.96 -15.31
N ASP A 38 12.75 -6.13 -14.47
CA ASP A 38 11.44 -6.60 -14.91
C ASP A 38 10.73 -5.57 -15.81
N ILE A 39 10.85 -4.27 -15.52
CA ILE A 39 10.38 -3.19 -16.40
C ILE A 39 11.05 -3.28 -17.77
N ASN A 40 12.37 -3.40 -17.79
CA ASN A 40 13.13 -3.49 -19.03
C ASN A 40 12.77 -4.73 -19.86
N LYS A 41 12.40 -5.85 -19.23
CA LYS A 41 11.90 -7.04 -19.94
C LYS A 41 10.56 -6.76 -20.64
N VAL A 42 9.65 -6.02 -20.02
CA VAL A 42 8.38 -5.65 -20.66
C VAL A 42 8.64 -4.74 -21.86
N ILE A 43 9.53 -3.76 -21.74
CA ILE A 43 9.91 -2.87 -22.86
C ILE A 43 10.54 -3.68 -24.00
N ALA A 44 11.50 -4.55 -23.69
CA ALA A 44 12.18 -5.38 -24.67
C ALA A 44 11.27 -6.44 -25.32
N SER A 45 10.09 -6.70 -24.75
CA SER A 45 9.15 -7.70 -25.29
C SER A 45 8.54 -7.31 -26.63
N GLY A 46 8.57 -6.03 -27.01
CA GLY A 46 8.03 -5.54 -28.29
C GLY A 46 6.54 -5.78 -28.47
N LYS A 47 5.80 -6.00 -27.38
CA LYS A 47 4.35 -6.18 -27.39
C LYS A 47 3.63 -4.88 -27.75
N SER A 48 2.35 -4.97 -28.11
CA SER A 48 1.51 -3.78 -28.27
C SER A 48 1.37 -3.02 -26.95
N ASP A 49 1.19 -1.70 -27.04
CA ASP A 49 1.06 -0.80 -25.88
C ASP A 49 0.02 -1.30 -24.87
N ALA A 50 -1.14 -1.76 -25.35
CA ALA A 50 -2.20 -2.28 -24.47
C ALA A 50 -1.78 -3.54 -23.69
N ALA A 51 -0.92 -4.39 -24.28
CA ALA A 51 -0.38 -5.55 -23.58
C ALA A 51 0.75 -5.17 -22.62
N MET A 52 1.59 -4.19 -22.98
CA MET A 52 2.61 -3.66 -22.08
C MET A 52 2.01 -2.99 -20.85
N ILE A 53 0.94 -2.21 -20.99
CA ILE A 53 0.23 -1.58 -19.87
C ILE A 53 -0.23 -2.64 -18.85
N LYS A 54 -0.85 -3.73 -19.31
CA LYS A 54 -1.27 -4.83 -18.43
C LYS A 54 -0.12 -5.54 -17.73
N ASP A 55 1.02 -5.66 -18.39
CA ASP A 55 2.21 -6.25 -17.77
C ASP A 55 2.83 -5.29 -16.74
N PHE A 56 2.83 -3.98 -16.99
CA PHE A 56 3.25 -2.98 -16.02
C PHE A 56 2.33 -2.93 -14.81
N GLU A 57 1.01 -3.00 -15.00
CA GLU A 57 0.03 -3.08 -13.89
C GLU A 57 0.39 -4.23 -12.94
N LYS A 58 0.69 -5.43 -13.47
CA LYS A 58 1.12 -6.58 -12.65
C LYS A 58 2.43 -6.32 -11.90
N ILE A 59 3.40 -5.67 -12.54
CA ILE A 59 4.68 -5.32 -11.90
C ILE A 59 4.40 -4.35 -10.74
N PHE A 60 3.58 -3.33 -10.96
CA PHE A 60 3.20 -2.37 -9.93
C PHE A 60 2.45 -3.05 -8.78
N GLU A 61 1.49 -3.93 -9.04
CA GLU A 61 0.80 -4.71 -7.99
C GLU A 61 1.76 -5.60 -7.19
N THR A 62 2.76 -6.18 -7.85
CA THR A 62 3.70 -7.12 -7.20
C THR A 62 4.68 -6.41 -6.27
N TYR A 63 5.16 -5.23 -6.67
CA TYR A 63 6.25 -4.55 -5.97
C TYR A 63 5.78 -3.34 -5.13
N SER A 64 4.54 -2.90 -5.28
CA SER A 64 4.00 -1.75 -4.53
C SER A 64 3.11 -2.22 -3.39
N ASP A 65 3.47 -1.88 -2.16
CA ASP A 65 2.57 -2.05 -1.01
C ASP A 65 1.58 -0.87 -0.94
N VAL A 66 0.64 -0.87 -1.89
CA VAL A 66 -0.37 0.19 -2.03
C VAL A 66 -1.28 0.25 -0.81
N ASP A 67 -1.58 -0.89 -0.19
CA ASP A 67 -2.41 -0.95 1.02
C ASP A 67 -1.73 -0.16 2.15
N THR A 68 -0.46 -0.44 2.42
CA THR A 68 0.30 0.27 3.43
C THR A 68 0.42 1.76 3.11
N MET A 69 0.78 2.14 1.88
CA MET A 69 0.85 3.56 1.47
C MET A 69 -0.49 4.27 1.63
N ALA A 70 -1.59 3.62 1.26
CA ALA A 70 -2.91 4.21 1.33
C ALA A 70 -3.43 4.30 2.77
N ARG A 71 -3.04 3.37 3.67
CA ARG A 71 -3.25 3.51 5.12
C ARG A 71 -2.49 4.69 5.71
N TYR A 72 -1.24 4.88 5.31
CA TYR A 72 -0.46 6.06 5.71
C TYR A 72 -1.14 7.35 5.28
N ALA A 73 -1.67 7.35 4.05
CA ALA A 73 -2.39 8.50 3.53
C ALA A 73 -3.71 8.73 4.32
N LEU A 74 -4.51 7.70 4.64
CA LEU A 74 -5.80 7.86 5.36
C LEU A 74 -5.65 8.18 6.85
N GLY A 75 -4.48 7.90 7.44
CA GLY A 75 -4.27 8.06 8.88
C GLY A 75 -5.22 7.19 9.72
N ARG A 76 -6.09 7.84 10.50
CA ARG A 76 -6.97 7.13 11.47
C ARG A 76 -7.97 6.19 10.80
N ASP A 77 -8.49 6.57 9.64
CA ASP A 77 -9.54 5.79 8.96
C ASP A 77 -8.96 4.57 8.23
N GLY A 78 -7.67 4.64 7.87
CA GLY A 78 -6.93 3.51 7.30
C GLY A 78 -6.81 2.31 8.24
N LYS A 79 -6.93 2.51 9.56
CA LYS A 79 -6.91 1.41 10.54
C LYS A 79 -8.14 0.50 10.48
N LYS A 80 -9.27 1.03 9.99
CA LYS A 80 -10.54 0.29 9.90
C LYS A 80 -10.70 -0.43 8.56
N ALA A 81 -9.93 -0.03 7.56
CA ALA A 81 -10.00 -0.60 6.23
C ALA A 81 -9.20 -1.91 6.15
N LYS A 82 -9.79 -2.92 5.52
CA LYS A 82 -9.21 -4.27 5.42
C LYS A 82 -8.44 -4.51 4.11
N HIS A 83 -8.72 -3.71 3.07
CA HIS A 83 -8.16 -3.88 1.72
C HIS A 83 -7.86 -2.54 1.08
N ALA A 84 -6.82 -2.53 0.23
CA ALA A 84 -6.43 -1.37 -0.56
C ALA A 84 -7.57 -0.81 -1.41
N SER A 85 -8.42 -1.67 -2.00
CA SER A 85 -9.59 -1.24 -2.77
C SER A 85 -10.56 -0.43 -1.91
N THR A 86 -10.89 -0.91 -0.71
CA THR A 86 -11.72 -0.19 0.26
C THR A 86 -11.06 1.12 0.71
N ILE A 87 -9.74 1.14 0.85
CA ILE A 87 -8.99 2.36 1.18
C ILE A 87 -9.06 3.38 0.03
N ILE A 88 -8.88 2.92 -1.21
CA ILE A 88 -8.96 3.75 -2.42
C ILE A 88 -10.38 4.30 -2.58
N ASP A 89 -11.40 3.49 -2.31
CA ASP A 89 -12.81 3.90 -2.35
C ASP A 89 -13.12 4.94 -1.25
N LEU A 90 -12.56 4.78 -0.05
CA LEU A 90 -12.62 5.80 1.01
C LEU A 90 -11.91 7.10 0.59
N TYR A 91 -10.80 7.01 -0.13
CA TYR A 91 -10.09 8.15 -0.70
C TYR A 91 -10.89 8.86 -1.79
N ALA A 92 -11.60 8.11 -2.65
CA ALA A 92 -12.50 8.69 -3.65
C ALA A 92 -13.63 9.49 -2.98
N ASP A 93 -14.14 9.01 -1.85
CA ASP A 93 -15.15 9.73 -1.06
C ASP A 93 -14.57 10.99 -0.37
N GLN A 94 -13.36 10.92 0.19
CA GLN A 94 -12.67 12.08 0.77
C GLN A 94 -12.30 13.15 -0.28
N ILE A 95 -11.92 12.75 -1.50
CA ILE A 95 -11.72 13.68 -2.63
C ILE A 95 -13.06 14.29 -3.08
N MET A 96 -14.17 13.55 -3.01
CA MET A 96 -15.52 14.08 -3.26
C MET A 96 -16.00 15.04 -2.15
N ILE A 97 -15.63 14.81 -0.89
CA ILE A 97 -15.79 15.80 0.19
C ILE A 97 -14.95 17.05 -0.12
N GLY A 98 -13.72 16.87 -0.62
CA GLY A 98 -12.89 17.97 -1.14
C GLY A 98 -13.61 18.81 -2.19
N ARG A 99 -14.37 18.20 -3.12
CA ARG A 99 -15.19 18.93 -4.10
C ARG A 99 -16.28 19.80 -3.46
N HIS A 100 -16.83 19.38 -2.32
CA HIS A 100 -17.86 20.14 -1.60
C HIS A 100 -17.27 21.15 -0.59
N ILE A 101 -16.06 20.89 -0.07
CA ILE A 101 -15.36 21.76 0.89
C ILE A 101 -14.44 22.80 0.19
N LEU A 102 -13.92 22.52 -1.00
CA LEU A 102 -13.09 23.49 -1.78
C LEU A 102 -13.80 24.85 -1.99
N PRO A 103 -15.10 24.92 -2.32
CA PRO A 103 -15.82 26.19 -2.41
C PRO A 103 -15.83 26.94 -1.07
N LEU A 104 -16.04 26.22 0.04
CA LEU A 104 -16.11 26.79 1.39
C LEU A 104 -14.76 27.32 1.88
N VAL A 105 -13.66 26.67 1.49
CA VAL A 105 -12.30 27.11 1.80
C VAL A 105 -11.85 28.24 0.87
N SER A 106 -12.24 28.20 -0.42
CA SER A 106 -11.98 29.27 -1.39
C SER A 106 -12.61 30.61 -0.98
N ASP A 107 -13.86 30.61 -0.53
CA ASP A 107 -14.55 31.83 -0.07
C ASP A 107 -13.91 32.44 1.17
N ARG A 108 -13.42 31.61 2.11
CA ARG A 108 -12.71 32.07 3.31
C ARG A 108 -11.29 32.56 3.06
N LEU A 109 -10.64 32.11 1.99
CA LEU A 109 -9.28 32.53 1.63
C LEU A 109 -9.25 33.81 0.79
N SER A 110 -10.36 34.17 0.13
CA SER A 110 -10.45 35.38 -0.70
C SER A 110 -10.12 36.72 0.00
N PRO A 111 -10.43 36.94 1.30
CA PRO A 111 -10.11 38.19 1.99
C PRO A 111 -8.67 38.27 2.51
N ILE A 112 -7.95 37.15 2.55
CA ILE A 112 -6.58 37.08 3.08
C ILE A 112 -5.54 37.39 1.99
N CYS A 113 -5.91 37.26 0.71
CA CYS A 113 -5.07 37.56 -0.45
C CYS A 113 -5.34 38.94 -1.12
N LYS A 114 -5.98 39.87 -0.41
CA LYS A 114 -5.99 41.30 -0.76
C LYS A 114 -5.18 42.09 0.25
#